data_AF-A0A7K9QXR0-F1
#
_entry.id   AF-A0A7K9QXR0-F1
#
_cell.length_a   1.000
_cell.length_b   1.000
_cell.length_c   1.000
_cell.angle_alpha   90.00
_cell.angle_beta   90.00
_cell.angle_gamma   90.00
#
_symmetry.space_group_name_H-M   'P 1'
#
loop_
_entity.id
_entity.type
_entity.pdbx_description
1 polymer ?
#
loop_
_entity_poly.entity_id
_entity_poly.type
_entity_poly.pdbx_seq_one_letter_code
_entity_poly.pdbx_strand_id
1 'polypeptide(L)' 'LLLVACAALALLPLRPRAGPAQPAYPGDDAPVEELLRFYNDLQQYLNVVTRPRYGKRAGGRALGQEPLGAPGC' A
#
# COMPACT_ATOMS: atom_id res chain seq x y z
N LEU A 1 26.12 -23.16 23.98
CA LEU A 1 26.14 -23.02 22.51
C LEU A 1 24.75 -22.71 21.94
N LEU A 2 23.73 -23.51 22.22
CA LEU A 2 22.37 -23.30 21.69
C LEU A 2 21.76 -21.93 22.09
N LEU A 3 21.88 -21.55 23.37
CA LEU A 3 21.38 -20.26 23.88
C LEU A 3 22.09 -19.05 23.24
N VAL A 4 23.38 -19.19 22.95
CA VAL A 4 24.19 -18.15 22.30
C VAL A 4 23.76 -17.99 20.83
N ALA A 5 23.45 -19.09 20.15
CA ALA A 5 22.92 -19.07 18.78
C ALA A 5 21.51 -18.45 18.72
N CYS A 6 20.62 -18.77 19.68
CA CYS A 6 19.30 -18.15 19.78
C CYS A 6 19.38 -16.64 20.05
N ALA A 7 20.27 -16.21 20.95
CA ALA A 7 20.49 -14.80 21.22
C ALA A 7 21.04 -14.06 19.99
N ALA A 8 21.97 -14.67 19.26
CA ALA A 8 22.51 -14.10 18.02
C ALA A 8 21.43 -13.94 16.92
N LEU A 9 20.50 -14.90 16.80
CA LEU A 9 19.37 -14.82 15.87
C LEU A 9 18.35 -13.76 16.28
N ALA A 10 18.10 -13.58 17.58
CA ALA A 10 17.17 -12.57 18.09
C ALA A 10 17.68 -11.13 17.93
N LEU A 11 19.01 -10.96 17.87
CA LEU A 11 19.67 -9.68 17.60
C LEU A 11 19.82 -9.40 16.11
N LEU A 12 19.44 -10.34 15.23
CA LEU A 12 19.43 -10.08 13.80
C LEU A 12 18.39 -8.98 13.53
N PRO A 13 18.79 -7.85 12.90
CA PRO A 13 17.86 -6.77 12.65
C PRO A 13 16.69 -7.31 11.84
N LEU A 14 15.49 -7.28 12.43
CA LEU A 14 14.26 -7.54 11.69
C LEU A 14 14.22 -6.48 10.60
N ARG A 15 14.48 -6.88 9.34
CA ARG A 15 14.52 -5.94 8.21
C ARG A 15 13.29 -5.06 8.35
N PRO A 16 13.45 -3.74 8.57
CA PRO A 16 12.29 -2.86 8.51
C PRO A 16 11.69 -3.15 7.15
N ARG A 17 10.41 -3.49 7.13
CA ARG A 17 9.68 -3.65 5.88
C ARG A 17 9.54 -2.25 5.31
N ALA A 18 10.63 -1.74 4.74
CA ALA A 18 10.66 -0.51 4.00
C ALA A 18 9.51 -0.64 3.01
N GLY A 19 8.55 0.30 3.09
CA GLY A 19 7.46 0.33 2.14
C GLY A 19 8.03 0.38 0.71
N PRO A 20 7.27 -0.05 -0.29
CA PRO A 20 7.68 0.16 -1.67
C PRO A 20 7.98 1.65 -1.88
N ALA A 21 9.08 1.95 -2.56
CA ALA A 21 9.40 3.32 -2.93
C ALA A 21 8.33 3.83 -3.90
N GLN A 22 8.02 5.13 -3.83
CA GLN A 22 7.13 5.76 -4.78
C GLN A 22 7.77 5.69 -6.19
N PRO A 23 7.06 5.21 -7.22
CA PRO A 23 7.61 5.17 -8.57
C PRO A 23 7.81 6.58 -9.11
N ALA A 24 8.90 6.78 -9.85
CA ALA A 24 9.21 8.05 -10.50
C ALA A 24 8.38 8.20 -11.78
N TYR A 25 7.83 9.40 -11.99
CA TYR A 25 7.07 9.70 -13.19
C TYR A 25 8.03 9.83 -14.39
N PRO A 26 7.82 9.08 -15.49
CA PRO A 26 8.74 9.08 -16.64
C PRO A 26 8.67 10.35 -17.50
N GLY A 27 7.67 11.22 -17.28
CA GLY A 27 7.46 12.45 -18.05
C GLY A 27 6.32 12.34 -19.06
N ASP A 28 5.82 13.49 -19.51
CA ASP A 28 4.66 13.57 -20.43
C ASP A 28 4.98 13.04 -21.84
N ASP A 29 6.25 13.18 -22.27
CA ASP A 29 6.74 12.74 -23.58
C ASP A 29 7.25 11.29 -23.59
N ALA A 30 7.05 10.54 -22.50
CA ALA A 30 7.51 9.16 -22.38
C ALA A 30 6.79 8.22 -23.37
N PRO A 31 7.47 7.18 -23.87
CA PRO A 31 6.81 6.17 -24.70
C PRO A 31 5.72 5.45 -23.91
N VAL A 32 4.68 5.00 -24.61
CA VAL A 32 3.49 4.37 -24.00
C VAL A 32 3.87 3.16 -23.14
N GLU A 33 4.87 2.39 -23.55
CA GLU A 33 5.37 1.23 -22.82
C GLU A 33 5.92 1.60 -21.44
N GLU A 34 6.60 2.75 -21.33
CA GLU A 34 7.14 3.23 -20.06
C GLU A 34 6.03 3.76 -19.15
N LEU A 35 5.04 4.43 -19.73
CA LEU A 35 3.85 4.87 -19.00
C LEU A 35 3.06 3.68 -18.44
N LEU A 36 2.91 2.59 -19.21
CA LEU A 36 2.27 1.36 -18.76
C LEU A 36 3.03 0.70 -17.60
N ARG A 37 4.36 0.69 -17.65
CA ARG A 37 5.19 0.22 -16.53
C ARG A 37 4.99 1.08 -15.29
N PHE A 38 5.01 2.40 -15.46
CA PHE A 38 4.74 3.34 -14.38
C PHE A 38 3.37 3.11 -13.74
N TYR A 39 2.31 2.89 -14.52
CA TYR A 39 0.98 2.62 -13.98
C TYR A 39 0.90 1.30 -13.21
N ASN A 40 1.56 0.25 -13.70
CA ASN A 40 1.62 -1.02 -12.97
C ASN A 40 2.34 -0.88 -11.63
N ASP A 41 3.50 -0.20 -11.63
CA ASP A 41 4.29 0.06 -10.43
C ASP A 41 3.51 0.95 -9.44
N LEU A 42 2.80 1.96 -9.95
CA LEU A 42 1.94 2.84 -9.17
C LEU A 42 0.78 2.09 -8.52
N GLN A 43 0.11 1.21 -9.27
CA GLN A 43 -0.95 0.38 -8.73
C GLN A 43 -0.41 -0.52 -7.60
N GLN A 44 0.74 -1.14 -7.79
CA GLN A 44 1.38 -1.97 -6.76
C GLN A 44 1.75 -1.15 -5.52
N TYR A 45 2.29 0.06 -5.70
CA TYR A 45 2.58 0.99 -4.60
C TYR A 45 1.32 1.35 -3.81
N LEU A 46 0.27 1.79 -4.50
CA LEU A 46 -1.01 2.16 -3.88
C LEU A 46 -1.63 0.99 -3.12
N ASN A 47 -1.56 -0.22 -3.68
CA ASN A 47 -2.03 -1.43 -3.02
C ASN A 47 -1.35 -1.72 -1.69
N VAL A 48 -0.13 -1.25 -1.46
CA VAL A 48 0.59 -1.43 -0.18
C VAL A 48 0.33 -0.26 0.76
N VAL A 49 0.30 0.97 0.24
CA VAL A 49 0.19 2.18 1.04
C VAL A 49 -1.23 2.42 1.55
N THR A 50 -2.25 2.04 0.77
CA THR A 50 -3.67 2.26 1.12
C THR A 50 -4.29 1.12 1.91
N ARG A 51 -3.63 -0.05 2.00
CA ARG A 51 -4.17 -1.18 2.75
C ARG A 51 -4.38 -0.79 4.22
N PRO A 52 -5.62 -0.89 4.73
CA PRO A 52 -5.90 -0.63 6.13
C PRO A 52 -5.04 -1.55 7.00
N ARG A 53 -4.18 -0.97 7.84
CA ARG A 53 -3.30 -1.73 8.76
C ARG A 53 -4.00 -2.13 10.05
N TYR A 54 -5.14 -1.52 10.32
CA TYR A 54 -6.02 -1.82 11.43
C TYR A 54 -7.41 -2.07 10.84
N GLY A 55 -8.09 -3.11 11.33
CA GLY A 55 -9.39 -3.54 10.81
C GLY A 55 -10.42 -2.41 10.74
N LYS A 56 -11.47 -2.64 9.94
CA LYS A 56 -12.60 -1.73 9.70
C LYS A 56 -13.07 -1.12 11.02
N ARG A 57 -12.74 0.15 11.31
CA ARG A 57 -13.29 0.85 12.47
C ARG A 57 -14.80 0.83 12.26
N ALA A 58 -15.55 0.23 13.18
CA ALA A 58 -17.02 0.16 13.14
C ALA A 58 -17.68 1.54 13.37
N GLY A 59 -17.09 2.62 12.85
CA GLY A 59 -17.52 4.00 13.06
C GLY A 59 -17.37 4.89 11.81
N GLY A 60 -17.27 4.30 10.62
CA GLY A 60 -17.20 5.04 9.34
C GLY A 60 -18.44 4.88 8.48
N ARG A 61 -19.59 4.49 9.04
CA ARG A 61 -20.83 4.24 8.28
C ARG A 61 -21.62 5.53 8.00
N ALA A 62 -20.94 6.64 7.70
CA ALA A 62 -21.62 7.93 7.51
C ALA A 62 -21.11 8.79 6.34
N LEU A 63 -19.98 8.50 5.68
CA LEU A 63 -19.44 9.42 4.65
C LEU A 63 -19.06 8.78 3.31
N GLY A 64 -19.49 7.55 3.02
CA GLY A 64 -19.04 6.84 1.81
C GLY A 64 -20.06 5.93 1.12
N GLN A 65 -21.31 5.90 1.57
CA GLN A 65 -22.39 5.26 0.80
C GLN A 65 -23.51 6.27 0.65
N GLU A 66 -23.48 7.00 -0.45
CA GLU A 66 -24.67 7.30 -1.25
C GLU A 66 -24.30 8.21 -2.44
N PRO A 67 -24.04 7.64 -3.63
CA PRO A 67 -24.36 8.32 -4.86
C PRO A 67 -25.63 7.68 -5.43
N LEU A 68 -26.75 8.40 -5.28
CA LEU A 68 -27.98 8.27 -6.06
C LEU A 68 -29.09 7.29 -5.60
N GLY A 69 -29.47 7.34 -4.33
CA GLY A 69 -30.81 7.03 -3.84
C GLY A 69 -31.70 8.28 -3.96
N ALA A 70 -32.41 8.40 -5.08
CA ALA A 70 -33.41 9.44 -5.28
C ALA A 70 -34.53 9.35 -4.22
N PRO A 71 -34.99 10.47 -3.61
CA PRO A 71 -36.20 10.49 -2.82
C PRO A 71 -37.44 10.91 -3.65
N GLY A 72 -38.54 10.17 -3.48
CA GLY A 72 -39.89 10.49 -3.97
C GLY A 72 -40.26 9.70 -5.23
N CYS A 73 -41.29 8.84 -5.25
CA CYS A 73 -42.61 8.93 -4.62
C CYS A 73 -43.01 7.64 -3.89
#